data_AF-A0A357V0M6-F1
#
_entry.id   AF-A0A357V0M6-F1
#
_cell.length_a   1.000
_cell.length_b   1.000
_cell.length_c   1.000
_cell.angle_alpha   90.00
_cell.angle_beta   90.00
_cell.angle_gamma   90.00
#
_symmetry.space_group_name_H-M   'P 1'
#
loop_
_entity.id
_entity.type
_entity.pdbx_description
1 polymer ?
#
loop_
_entity_poly.entity_id
_entity_poly.type
_entity_poly.pdbx_seq_one_letter_code
_entity_poly.pdbx_strand_id
1 'polypeptide(L)'
;MRLILSTEQEQWIKQQIGMAAGLAWASVFFLMLGTGWLTAVFSGAFFDHASKSCFELAVDTPNYQKVIEEFRAQGLSPCPAAGDASEEFTWRDLIWLPTLIAMIILVISPLTLGRNLYLLRRYKGYLTDHDAFLRKYNRP
;
A
#
# COMPACT_ATOMS: atom_id res chain seq x y z
N MET A 1 16.79 -23.55 33.19
CA MET A 1 17.34 -24.55 32.26
C MET A 1 18.07 -23.80 31.14
N ARG A 2 19.40 -23.93 31.03
CA ARG A 2 20.18 -23.39 29.90
C ARG A 2 20.27 -24.49 28.85
N LEU A 3 19.46 -24.41 27.80
CA LEU A 3 19.43 -25.43 26.76
C LEU A 3 20.69 -25.31 25.90
N ILE A 4 21.54 -26.32 25.99
CA ILE A 4 22.51 -26.60 24.93
C ILE A 4 21.68 -27.02 23.73
N LEU A 5 21.80 -26.30 22.62
CA LEU A 5 21.17 -26.64 21.35
C LEU A 5 21.94 -27.81 20.73
N SER A 6 21.25 -28.77 20.14
CA SER A 6 21.89 -29.72 19.24
C SER A 6 22.29 -29.03 17.93
N THR A 7 23.23 -29.61 17.18
CA THR A 7 23.68 -29.07 15.88
C THR A 7 22.51 -28.86 14.91
N GLU A 8 21.55 -29.79 14.89
CA GLU A 8 20.34 -29.68 14.07
C GLU A 8 19.44 -28.52 14.51
N GLN A 9 19.28 -28.31 15.83
CA GLN A 9 18.51 -27.19 16.37
C GLN A 9 19.17 -25.86 16.04
N GLU A 10 20.50 -25.78 16.13
CA GLU A 10 21.24 -24.57 15.78
C GLU A 10 21.08 -24.20 14.29
N GLN A 11 21.20 -25.20 13.39
CA GLN A 11 20.97 -25.00 11.96
C GLN A 11 19.53 -24.58 11.66
N TRP A 12 18.55 -25.22 12.28
CA TRP A 12 17.14 -24.85 12.13
C TRP A 12 16.89 -23.41 12.61
N ILE A 13 17.43 -23.01 13.77
CA ILE A 13 17.30 -21.63 14.27
C ILE A 13 17.94 -20.63 13.31
N LYS A 14 19.12 -20.92 12.76
CA LYS A 14 19.79 -20.06 11.76
C LYS A 14 18.93 -19.90 10.49
N GLN A 15 18.31 -20.97 10.01
CA GLN A 15 17.38 -20.92 8.87
C GLN A 15 16.15 -20.07 9.19
N GLN A 16 15.55 -20.23 10.37
CA GLN A 16 14.41 -19.42 10.80
C GLN A 16 14.75 -17.93 10.90
N ILE A 17 15.95 -17.58 11.35
CA ILE A 17 16.45 -16.20 11.35
C ILE A 17 16.54 -15.67 9.92
N GLY A 18 17.11 -16.44 8.98
CA GLY A 18 17.19 -16.04 7.58
C GLY A 18 15.82 -15.78 6.95
N MET A 19 14.87 -16.70 7.15
CA MET A 19 13.51 -16.56 6.64
C MET A 19 12.77 -15.37 7.27
N ALA A 20 12.84 -15.21 8.60
CA ALA A 20 12.19 -14.11 9.29
C ALA A 20 12.77 -12.75 8.87
N ALA A 21 14.09 -12.65 8.64
CA ALA A 21 14.72 -11.45 8.10
C ALA A 21 14.21 -11.12 6.69
N GLY A 22 14.15 -12.12 5.81
CA GLY A 22 13.62 -11.93 4.45
C GLY A 22 12.17 -11.47 4.45
N LEU A 23 11.31 -12.10 5.26
CA LEU A 23 9.89 -11.73 5.37
C LEU A 23 9.69 -10.36 6.02
N ALA A 24 10.51 -9.98 7.00
CA ALA A 24 10.49 -8.64 7.57
C ALA A 24 10.81 -7.58 6.50
N TRP A 25 11.85 -7.79 5.70
CA TRP A 25 12.21 -6.90 4.60
C TRP A 25 11.11 -6.81 3.53
N ALA A 26 10.55 -7.94 3.12
CA ALA A 26 9.44 -7.96 2.18
C ALA A 26 8.23 -7.17 2.71
N SER A 27 7.90 -7.33 4.00
CA SER A 27 6.80 -6.61 4.65
C SER A 27 7.02 -5.09 4.64
N VAL A 28 8.26 -4.64 4.85
CA VAL A 28 8.62 -3.21 4.76
C VAL A 28 8.39 -2.68 3.34
N PHE A 29 8.83 -3.42 2.32
CA PHE A 29 8.65 -3.02 0.93
C PHE A 29 7.18 -2.92 0.53
N PHE A 30 6.38 -3.92 0.88
CA PHE A 30 4.94 -3.90 0.62
C PHE A 30 4.22 -2.79 1.39
N LEU A 31 4.63 -2.51 2.63
CA LEU A 31 4.10 -1.39 3.41
C LEU A 31 4.37 -0.05 2.71
N MET A 32 5.60 0.18 2.21
CA MET A 32 5.94 1.39 1.47
C MET A 32 5.10 1.52 0.20
N LEU A 33 4.96 0.45 -0.58
CA LEU A 33 4.14 0.44 -1.79
C LEU A 33 2.66 0.74 -1.50
N GLY A 34 2.06 0.07 -0.50
CA GLY A 34 0.67 0.29 -0.12
C GLY A 34 0.42 1.70 0.39
N THR A 35 1.34 2.24 1.19
CA THR A 35 1.26 3.62 1.69
C THR A 35 1.41 4.63 0.56
N GLY A 36 2.36 4.41 -0.35
CA GLY A 36 2.57 5.27 -1.52
C GLY A 36 1.34 5.31 -2.44
N TRP A 37 0.74 4.15 -2.72
CA TRP A 37 -0.50 4.05 -3.48
C TRP A 37 -1.64 4.83 -2.82
N LEU A 38 -1.93 4.57 -1.55
CA LEU A 38 -3.02 5.28 -0.86
C LEU A 38 -2.76 6.79 -0.81
N THR A 39 -1.53 7.23 -0.58
CA THR A 39 -1.18 8.65 -0.58
C THR A 39 -1.46 9.29 -1.95
N ALA A 40 -1.12 8.60 -3.04
CA ALA A 40 -1.43 9.07 -4.39
C ALA A 40 -2.94 9.12 -4.67
N VAL A 41 -3.71 8.14 -4.19
CA VAL A 41 -5.18 8.14 -4.31
C VAL A 41 -5.81 9.28 -3.50
N PHE A 42 -5.42 9.46 -2.24
CA PHE A 42 -5.99 10.49 -1.36
C PHE A 42 -5.58 11.92 -1.73
N SER A 43 -4.39 12.10 -2.32
CA SER A 43 -3.93 13.42 -2.79
C SER A 43 -4.62 13.90 -4.06
N GLY A 44 -5.54 13.11 -4.64
CA GLY A 44 -6.23 13.51 -5.85
C GLY A 44 -5.39 13.32 -7.12
N ALA A 45 -4.19 12.73 -7.03
CA ALA A 45 -3.26 12.61 -8.17
C ALA A 45 -3.85 11.86 -9.38
N PHE A 46 -4.85 11.00 -9.14
CA PHE A 46 -5.59 10.29 -10.19
C PHE A 46 -6.95 10.93 -10.55
N PHE A 47 -7.40 11.90 -9.77
CA PHE A 47 -8.71 12.55 -9.92
C PHE A 47 -8.61 13.92 -10.62
N ASP A 48 -7.41 14.43 -10.83
CA ASP A 48 -7.13 15.80 -11.31
C ASP A 48 -7.34 16.04 -12.82
N HIS A 49 -8.02 15.14 -13.54
CA HIS A 49 -8.33 15.34 -14.97
C HIS A 49 -9.82 15.47 -15.31
N ALA A 50 -10.72 15.50 -14.33
CA ALA A 50 -12.16 15.55 -14.61
C ALA A 50 -12.92 16.56 -13.75
N SER A 51 -12.49 17.82 -13.75
CA SER A 51 -13.43 18.93 -13.63
C SER A 51 -12.88 20.18 -14.35
N LYS A 52 -12.78 20.12 -15.68
CA LYS A 52 -13.08 21.36 -16.42
C LYS A 52 -14.52 21.68 -16.03
N SER A 53 -14.69 22.72 -15.23
CA SER A 53 -15.99 23.22 -14.79
C SER A 53 -16.91 23.34 -16.00
N CYS A 54 -17.81 22.36 -16.14
CA CYS A 54 -18.78 22.34 -17.21
C CYS A 54 -20.07 22.93 -16.68
N PHE A 55 -20.83 23.61 -17.54
CA PHE A 55 -22.11 24.18 -17.16
C PHE A 55 -23.26 23.40 -17.80
N GLU A 56 -24.34 23.21 -17.04
CA GLU A 56 -25.59 22.65 -17.51
C GLU A 56 -26.62 23.79 -17.57
N LEU A 57 -27.15 24.07 -18.75
CA LEU A 57 -28.13 25.13 -18.96
C LEU A 57 -29.42 24.49 -19.46
N ALA A 58 -30.54 24.74 -18.78
CA ALA A 58 -31.82 24.21 -19.20
C ALA A 58 -32.25 24.86 -20.53
N VAL A 59 -32.78 24.08 -21.46
CA VAL A 59 -33.10 24.51 -22.84
C VAL A 59 -34.18 25.61 -22.88
N ASP A 60 -34.95 25.75 -21.80
CA ASP A 60 -35.98 26.77 -21.58
C ASP A 60 -35.45 28.10 -21.02
N THR A 61 -34.13 28.25 -20.88
CA THR A 61 -33.53 29.50 -20.36
C THR A 61 -33.72 30.65 -21.35
N PRO A 62 -34.38 31.77 -20.97
CA PRO A 62 -34.50 32.94 -21.82
C PRO A 62 -33.09 33.52 -22.12
N ASN A 63 -32.82 33.85 -23.38
CA ASN A 63 -31.50 34.28 -23.86
C ASN A 63 -30.39 33.22 -23.78
N TYR A 64 -30.74 31.94 -23.89
CA TYR A 64 -29.84 30.77 -23.91
C TYR A 64 -28.51 31.00 -24.65
N GLN A 65 -28.55 31.56 -25.88
CA GLN A 65 -27.35 31.81 -26.68
C GLN A 65 -26.38 32.83 -26.07
N LYS A 66 -26.89 33.92 -25.46
CA LYS A 66 -26.04 34.93 -24.83
C LYS A 66 -25.35 34.39 -23.58
N VAL A 67 -26.09 33.61 -22.80
CA VAL A 67 -25.59 32.99 -21.57
C VAL A 67 -24.49 31.96 -21.89
N ILE A 68 -24.62 31.20 -22.98
CA ILE A 68 -23.56 30.30 -23.46
C ILE A 68 -22.30 31.06 -23.88
N GLU A 69 -22.44 32.19 -24.57
CA GLU A 69 -21.31 33.01 -25.00
C GLU A 69 -20.56 33.60 -23.79
N GLU A 70 -21.28 34.05 -22.76
CA GLU A 70 -20.71 34.52 -21.50
C GLU A 70 -19.95 33.41 -20.76
N PHE A 71 -20.53 32.20 -20.66
CA PHE A 71 -19.85 31.07 -20.03
C PHE A 71 -18.62 30.61 -20.82
N ARG A 72 -18.67 30.63 -22.16
CA ARG A 72 -17.50 30.36 -23.01
C ARG A 72 -16.41 31.42 -22.83
N ALA A 73 -16.77 32.70 -22.69
CA ALA A 73 -15.82 33.78 -22.41
C ALA A 73 -15.14 33.60 -21.04
N GLN A 74 -15.80 32.97 -20.08
CA GLN A 74 -15.24 32.57 -18.79
C GLN A 74 -14.43 31.26 -18.83
N GLY A 75 -14.26 30.65 -20.02
CA GLY A 75 -13.49 29.42 -20.21
C GLY A 75 -14.25 28.13 -19.87
N LEU A 76 -15.57 28.21 -19.73
CA LEU A 76 -16.44 27.07 -19.39
C LEU A 76 -16.99 26.43 -20.66
N SER A 77 -17.06 25.10 -20.69
CA SER A 77 -17.65 24.32 -21.78
C SER A 77 -18.98 23.69 -21.35
N PRO A 78 -19.95 23.48 -22.25
CA PRO A 78 -21.17 22.76 -21.90
C PRO A 78 -20.83 21.34 -21.42
N CYS A 79 -21.51 20.85 -20.38
CA CYS A 79 -21.36 19.46 -19.98
C CYS A 79 -21.82 18.55 -21.14
N PRO A 80 -21.12 17.44 -21.43
CA PRO A 80 -21.60 16.47 -22.39
C PRO A 80 -22.99 15.98 -21.95
N ALA A 81 -23.94 15.94 -22.87
CA ALA A 81 -25.28 15.44 -22.58
C ALA A 81 -25.15 14.00 -22.07
N ALA A 82 -25.94 13.64 -21.04
CA ALA A 82 -25.93 12.33 -20.39
C ALA A 82 -26.23 11.12 -21.31
N GLY A 83 -26.37 11.34 -22.63
CA GLY A 83 -26.58 10.31 -23.65
C GLY A 83 -25.34 9.87 -24.44
N ASP A 84 -24.20 10.56 -24.31
CA ASP A 84 -22.93 10.20 -24.99
C ASP A 84 -21.89 9.63 -24.02
N ALA A 85 -22.33 9.11 -22.86
CA ALA A 85 -21.50 8.19 -22.09
C ALA A 85 -21.56 6.83 -22.77
N SER A 86 -20.77 6.63 -23.83
CA SER A 86 -20.35 5.28 -24.17
C SER A 86 -19.80 4.66 -22.88
N GLU A 87 -20.32 3.50 -22.47
CA GLU A 87 -19.81 2.68 -21.37
C GLU A 87 -18.39 2.16 -21.69
N GLU A 88 -17.47 3.06 -22.03
CA GLU A 88 -16.06 2.75 -22.10
C GLU A 88 -15.59 2.54 -20.67
N PHE A 89 -15.29 1.29 -20.35
CA PHE A 89 -14.60 0.89 -19.14
C PHE A 89 -13.43 1.85 -18.87
N THR A 90 -13.59 2.74 -17.90
CA THR A 90 -12.52 3.69 -17.57
C THR A 90 -11.59 3.06 -16.54
N TRP A 91 -10.28 3.34 -16.66
CA TRP A 91 -9.31 2.97 -15.62
C TRP A 91 -9.70 3.45 -14.21
N ARG A 92 -10.54 4.48 -14.15
CA ARG A 92 -11.15 5.05 -12.94
C ARG A 92 -12.08 4.05 -12.24
N ASP A 93 -12.80 3.23 -12.99
CA ASP A 93 -13.65 2.15 -12.48
C ASP A 93 -12.86 0.93 -12.01
N LEU A 94 -11.55 0.86 -12.30
CA LEU A 94 -10.67 -0.22 -11.83
C LEU A 94 -9.80 0.18 -10.64
N ILE A 95 -9.76 1.46 -10.25
CA ILE A 95 -8.92 1.98 -9.13
C ILE A 95 -9.28 1.36 -7.77
N TRP A 96 -10.53 0.92 -7.57
CA TRP A 96 -10.95 0.30 -6.32
C TRP A 96 -10.20 -1.01 -6.03
N LEU A 97 -9.88 -1.79 -7.05
CA LEU A 97 -9.20 -3.09 -6.91
C LEU A 97 -7.77 -2.96 -6.33
N PRO A 98 -6.84 -2.19 -6.92
CA PRO A 98 -5.52 -1.96 -6.33
C PRO A 98 -5.60 -1.22 -5.00
N THR A 99 -6.61 -0.36 -4.79
CA THR A 99 -6.83 0.32 -3.52
C THR A 99 -7.21 -0.67 -2.41
N LEU A 100 -8.11 -1.61 -2.69
CA LEU A 100 -8.49 -2.67 -1.77
C LEU A 100 -7.30 -3.59 -1.46
N ILE A 101 -6.50 -3.94 -2.46
CA ILE A 101 -5.25 -4.69 -2.27
C ILE A 101 -4.27 -3.90 -1.37
N ALA A 102 -4.09 -2.60 -1.62
CA ALA A 102 -3.22 -1.75 -0.81
C ALA A 102 -3.69 -1.69 0.65
N MET A 103 -5.00 -1.61 0.91
CA MET A 103 -5.55 -1.66 2.27
C MET A 103 -5.27 -3.00 2.95
N ILE A 104 -5.44 -4.13 2.25
CA ILE A 104 -5.11 -5.45 2.79
C ILE A 104 -3.62 -5.54 3.12
N ILE A 105 -2.75 -5.07 2.22
CA ILE A 105 -1.31 -5.01 2.43
C ILE A 105 -0.97 -4.20 3.69
N LEU A 106 -1.62 -3.05 3.91
CA LEU A 106 -1.38 -2.20 5.07
C LEU A 106 -1.83 -2.83 6.40
N VAL A 107 -2.77 -3.77 6.39
CA VAL A 107 -3.17 -4.52 7.58
C VAL A 107 -2.20 -5.68 7.83
N ILE A 108 -1.86 -6.44 6.79
CA ILE A 108 -1.06 -7.67 6.94
C ILE A 108 0.43 -7.36 7.15
N SER A 109 0.96 -6.33 6.49
CA SER A 109 2.41 -6.04 6.51
C SER A 109 2.94 -5.66 7.89
N PRO A 110 2.28 -4.79 8.69
CA PRO A 110 2.73 -4.50 10.05
C PRO A 110 2.68 -5.72 10.97
N LEU A 111 1.64 -6.55 10.86
CA LEU A 111 1.49 -7.78 11.65
C LEU A 111 2.62 -8.77 11.32
N THR A 112 2.89 -8.93 10.03
CA THR A 112 3.95 -9.80 9.53
C THR A 112 5.33 -9.28 9.94
N LEU A 113 5.56 -7.97 9.81
CA LEU A 113 6.79 -7.31 10.24
C LEU A 113 7.03 -7.50 11.75
N GLY A 114 6.04 -7.18 12.58
CA GLY A 114 6.14 -7.31 14.03
C GLY A 114 6.41 -8.75 14.48
N ARG A 115 5.69 -9.72 13.91
CA ARG A 115 5.93 -11.15 14.17
C ARG A 115 7.35 -11.56 13.81
N ASN A 116 7.84 -11.19 12.63
CA ASN A 116 9.16 -11.60 12.16
C ASN A 116 10.30 -10.91 12.93
N LEU A 117 10.15 -9.63 13.29
CA LEU A 117 11.11 -8.94 14.16
C LEU A 117 11.18 -9.58 15.55
N TYR A 118 10.03 -9.98 16.11
CA TYR A 118 9.99 -10.71 17.37
C TYR A 118 10.73 -12.05 17.27
N LEU A 119 10.47 -12.85 16.21
CA LEU A 119 11.15 -14.13 15.97
C LEU A 119 12.66 -13.94 15.83
N LEU A 120 13.10 -12.94 15.06
CA LEU A 120 14.51 -12.60 14.92
C LEU A 120 15.18 -12.32 16.25
N ARG A 121 14.56 -11.45 17.07
CA ARG A 121 15.08 -11.12 18.40
C ARG A 121 15.17 -12.35 19.29
N ARG A 122 14.11 -13.17 19.31
CA ARG A 122 14.03 -14.37 20.14
C ARG A 122 15.08 -15.41 19.76
N TYR A 123 15.19 -15.72 18.48
CA TYR A 123 16.12 -16.72 17.96
C TYR A 123 17.59 -16.28 18.06
N LYS A 124 17.89 -15.01 17.81
CA LYS A 124 19.23 -14.46 18.10
C LYS A 124 19.57 -14.54 19.59
N GLY A 125 18.60 -14.32 20.47
CA GLY A 125 18.75 -14.51 21.92
C GLY A 125 19.16 -15.94 22.26
N TYR A 126 18.47 -16.94 21.71
CA TYR A 126 18.82 -18.35 21.93
C TYR A 126 20.23 -18.71 21.47
N LEU A 127 20.66 -18.25 20.29
CA LEU A 127 22.03 -18.47 19.83
C LEU A 127 23.06 -17.78 20.72
N THR A 128 22.78 -16.55 21.16
CA THR A 128 23.68 -15.79 22.03
C THR A 128 23.86 -16.49 23.39
N ASP A 129 22.77 -16.97 23.98
CA ASP A 129 22.80 -17.72 25.25
C ASP A 129 23.52 -19.06 25.09
N HIS A 130 23.32 -19.74 23.97
CA HIS A 130 24.02 -20.98 23.63
C HIS A 130 25.54 -20.76 23.51
N ASP A 131 25.97 -19.76 22.74
CA ASP A 131 27.38 -19.42 22.54
C ASP A 131 28.05 -18.96 23.84
N ALA A 132 27.31 -18.24 24.69
CA ALA A 132 27.81 -17.82 26.00
C ALA A 132 27.98 -19.02 26.94
N PHE A 133 27.07 -20.01 26.87
CA PHE A 133 27.22 -21.25 27.61
C PHE A 133 28.43 -22.05 27.11
N LEU A 134 28.56 -22.26 25.80
CA LEU A 134 29.72 -22.97 25.24
C LEU A 134 31.03 -22.30 25.62
N ARG A 135 31.14 -20.96 25.52
CA ARG A 135 32.36 -20.23 25.92
C ARG A 135 32.70 -20.37 27.40
N LYS A 136 31.70 -20.56 28.27
CA LYS A 136 31.91 -20.72 29.72
C LYS A 136 32.36 -22.13 30.09
N TYR A 137 31.87 -23.15 29.39
CA TYR A 137 32.05 -24.56 29.78
C TYR A 137 32.96 -25.38 28.84
N ASN A 138 33.24 -24.92 27.61
CA ASN A 138 34.23 -25.49 26.69
C ASN A 138 35.54 -24.69 26.68
N ARG A 139 36.03 -24.20 27.83
CA ARG A 139 37.42 -23.76 27.89
C ARG A 139 38.32 -25.01 27.74
N PRO A 140 39.35 -25.00 26.87
CA PRO A 140 40.37 -26.04 26.89
C PRO A 140 41.08 -26.08 28.26
#